data_AF-A0A1X0U3J8-F1
#
_entry.id   AF-A0A1X0U3J8-F1
#
_cell.length_a   1.000
_cell.length_b   1.000
_cell.length_c   1.000
_cell.angle_alpha   90.00
_cell.angle_beta   90.00
_cell.angle_gamma   90.00
#
_symmetry.space_group_name_H-M   'P 1'
#
loop_
_entity.id
_entity.type
_entity.pdbx_description
1 polymer ?
#
loop_
_entity_poly.entity_id
_entity_poly.type
_entity_poly.pdbx_seq_one_letter_code
_entity_poly.pdbx_strand_id
1 'polypeptide(L)' 'MSGKTSCGYSERLNKYNGLFLTTILDLERNKFSYGRSWTGDRLLKTNILLPAIKINETDFEPDWDFMENYIKTLKFANII' A
#
# COMPACT_ATOMS: atom_id res chain seq x y z
N MET A 1 17.99 18.29 5.47
CA MET A 1 16.64 18.17 4.86
C MET A 1 15.91 17.02 5.54
N SER A 2 15.23 17.29 6.65
CA SER A 2 14.33 16.34 7.29
C SER A 2 13.05 16.22 6.43
N GLY A 3 12.56 15.01 6.15
CA GLY A 3 11.19 14.84 5.60
C GLY A 3 11.02 14.40 4.13
N LYS A 4 12.03 13.85 3.46
CA LYS A 4 11.83 13.22 2.12
C LYS A 4 11.50 11.73 2.17
N THR A 5 11.92 11.05 3.24
CA THR A 5 11.69 9.62 3.43
C THR A 5 10.96 9.42 4.75
N SER A 6 9.86 8.69 4.71
CA SER A 6 9.09 8.25 5.87
C SER A 6 8.98 6.73 5.84
N CYS A 7 9.19 6.07 6.98
CA CYS A 7 9.05 4.62 7.10
C CYS A 7 7.85 4.32 8.00
N GLY A 8 6.93 3.49 7.51
CA GLY A 8 5.84 2.91 8.30
C GLY A 8 6.16 1.46 8.64
N TYR A 9 5.76 1.01 9.83
CA TYR A 9 5.93 -0.38 10.28
C TYR A 9 4.57 -0.94 10.67
N SER A 10 4.37 -2.24 10.42
CA SER A 10 3.18 -2.99 10.82
C SER A 10 3.58 -4.44 11.03
N GLU A 11 3.07 -5.06 12.11
CA GLU A 11 3.30 -6.49 12.38
C GLU A 11 2.63 -7.40 11.35
N ARG A 12 1.60 -6.89 10.65
CA ARG A 12 0.90 -7.62 9.57
C ARG A 12 1.62 -7.52 8.23
N LEU A 13 2.65 -6.67 8.11
CA LEU A 13 3.36 -6.44 6.87
C LEU A 13 4.35 -7.58 6.59
N ASN A 14 4.31 -8.10 5.37
CA ASN A 14 5.28 -9.03 4.82
C ASN A 14 5.60 -8.67 3.37
N LYS A 15 6.51 -9.43 2.75
CA LYS A 15 6.98 -9.15 1.39
C LYS A 15 5.88 -9.22 0.33
N TYR A 16 4.87 -10.07 0.52
CA TYR A 16 3.79 -10.25 -0.46
C TYR A 16 2.75 -9.14 -0.36
N ASN A 17 2.20 -8.92 0.84
CA ASN A 17 1.23 -7.83 1.01
C ASN A 17 1.89 -6.44 0.86
N GLY A 18 3.19 -6.31 1.18
CA GLY A 18 3.97 -5.10 0.90
C GLY A 18 4.11 -4.82 -0.60
N LEU A 19 4.30 -5.86 -1.42
CA LEU A 19 4.30 -5.70 -2.88
C LEU A 19 2.93 -5.27 -3.40
N PHE A 20 1.85 -5.83 -2.85
CA PHE A 20 0.48 -5.39 -3.18
C PHE A 20 0.29 -3.90 -2.89
N LEU A 21 0.62 -3.46 -1.67
CA LEU A 21 0.51 -2.06 -1.26
C LEU A 21 1.35 -1.13 -2.14
N THR A 22 2.59 -1.54 -2.45
CA THR A 22 3.49 -0.77 -3.33
C THR A 22 2.89 -0.62 -4.73
N THR A 23 2.29 -1.69 -5.26
CA THR A 23 1.64 -1.67 -6.58
C THR A 23 0.48 -0.68 -6.60
N ILE A 24 -0.36 -0.67 -5.56
CA ILE A 24 -1.48 0.30 -5.45
C ILE A 24 -0.95 1.73 -5.33
N LEU A 25 0.08 1.95 -4.51
CA LEU A 25 0.72 3.26 -4.36
C LEU A 25 1.35 3.74 -5.69
N ASP A 26 1.89 2.84 -6.50
CA ASP A 26 2.44 3.19 -7.81
C ASP A 26 1.38 3.65 -8.81
N LEU A 27 0.11 3.24 -8.66
CA LEU A 27 -0.99 3.76 -9.48
C LEU A 27 -1.27 5.25 -9.21
N GLU A 28 -0.97 5.73 -7.99
CA GLU A 28 -1.11 7.14 -7.62
C GLU A 28 0.02 8.02 -8.19
N ARG A 29 1.10 7.40 -8.68
CA ARG A 29 2.31 8.10 -9.17
C ARG A 29 2.00 9.09 -10.30
N ASN A 30 0.99 8.82 -11.13
CA ASN A 30 0.61 9.68 -12.25
C ASN A 30 0.15 11.10 -11.82
N LYS A 31 -0.24 11.28 -10.55
CA LYS A 31 -0.59 12.58 -9.97
C LYS A 31 0.64 13.43 -9.67
N PHE A 32 1.83 12.84 -9.63
CA PHE A 32 3.05 13.50 -9.16
C PHE A 32 4.09 13.59 -10.28
N SER A 33 4.92 14.62 -10.23
CA SER A 33 5.96 14.87 -11.23
C SER A 33 7.14 15.57 -10.58
N TYR A 34 8.21 15.82 -11.34
CA TYR A 34 9.39 16.53 -10.82
C TYR A 34 9.03 17.90 -10.21
N GLY A 35 8.10 18.65 -10.82
CA GLY A 35 7.60 19.92 -10.28
C GLY A 35 6.51 19.77 -9.21
N ARG A 36 5.96 18.57 -9.04
CA ARG A 36 4.88 18.26 -8.09
C ARG A 36 5.23 17.00 -7.29
N SER A 37 6.17 17.14 -6.36
CA SER A 37 6.64 16.03 -5.52
C SER A 37 5.55 15.46 -4.61
N TRP A 38 5.65 14.15 -4.39
CA TRP A 38 4.81 13.39 -3.47
C TRP A 38 5.42 13.34 -2.07
N THR A 39 5.33 14.45 -1.33
CA THR A 39 5.97 14.61 -0.01
C THR A 39 5.09 15.40 0.96
N GLY A 40 5.37 15.29 2.26
CA GLY A 40 4.67 16.03 3.32
C GLY A 40 3.17 15.80 3.30
N ASP A 41 2.39 16.88 3.40
CA ASP A 41 0.92 16.84 3.43
C ASP A 41 0.30 16.12 2.23
N ARG A 42 0.93 16.17 1.05
CA ARG A 42 0.39 15.49 -0.14
C ARG A 42 0.44 13.98 0.03
N LEU A 43 1.54 13.47 0.59
CA LEU A 43 1.67 12.06 0.91
C LEU A 43 0.64 11.65 1.96
N LEU A 44 0.54 12.43 3.06
CA LEU A 44 -0.39 12.14 4.16
C LEU A 44 -1.87 12.22 3.77
N LYS A 45 -2.23 13.02 2.77
CA LYS A 45 -3.59 13.14 2.24
C LYS A 45 -3.90 12.16 1.10
N THR A 46 -2.93 11.35 0.67
CA THR A 46 -3.16 10.37 -0.39
C THR A 46 -3.90 9.18 0.20
N ASN A 47 -5.13 8.97 -0.24
CA ASN A 47 -5.92 7.79 0.12
C ASN A 47 -5.78 6.74 -0.97
N ILE A 48 -5.57 5.50 -0.55
CA ILE A 48 -5.59 4.33 -1.44
C ILE A 48 -6.77 3.44 -1.08
N LEU A 49 -7.30 2.74 -2.08
CA LEU A 49 -8.35 1.74 -1.86
C LEU A 49 -7.68 0.37 -1.66
N LEU A 50 -8.12 -0.33 -0.62
CA LEU A 50 -7.64 -1.67 -0.28
C LEU A 50 -8.81 -2.64 -0.21
N PRO A 51 -8.57 -3.94 -0.48
CA PRO A 51 -9.53 -4.97 -0.11
C PRO A 51 -9.76 -4.92 1.39
N ALA A 52 -11.00 -5.15 1.82
CA ALA A 52 -11.38 -4.98 3.21
C ALA A 52 -12.30 -6.10 3.67
N ILE A 53 -12.07 -6.55 4.90
CA ILE A 53 -12.96 -7.44 5.63
C ILE A 53 -13.83 -6.64 6.58
N LYS A 54 -15.09 -7.06 6.68
CA LYS A 54 -16.05 -6.48 7.61
C LYS A 54 -15.76 -7.03 9.01
N ILE A 55 -15.44 -6.16 9.97
CA ILE A 55 -15.20 -6.56 11.36
C ILE A 55 -16.54 -6.62 12.12
N ASN A 56 -17.40 -5.63 11.87
CA ASN A 56 -18.74 -5.52 12.44
C ASN A 56 -19.66 -4.76 11.47
N GLU A 57 -20.88 -4.39 11.87
CA GLU A 57 -21.85 -3.76 10.98
C GLU A 57 -21.38 -2.46 10.32
N THR A 58 -20.49 -1.71 10.96
CA THR A 58 -20.05 -0.37 10.52
C THR A 58 -18.56 -0.29 10.19
N ASP A 59 -17.75 -1.22 10.68
CA ASP A 59 -16.29 -1.15 10.62
C ASP A 59 -15.68 -2.20 9.69
N PHE A 60 -14.58 -1.79 9.06
CA PHE A 60 -13.80 -2.60 8.13
C PHE A 60 -12.32 -2.48 8.45
N GLU A 61 -11.57 -3.56 8.25
CA GLU A 61 -10.11 -3.50 8.21
C GLU A 61 -9.58 -4.02 6.87
N PRO A 62 -8.35 -3.62 6.48
CA PRO A 62 -7.71 -4.18 5.30
C PRO A 62 -7.60 -5.70 5.38
N ASP A 63 -7.92 -6.38 4.28
CA ASP A 63 -7.79 -7.83 4.15
C ASP A 63 -6.34 -8.19 3.79
N TRP A 64 -5.52 -8.35 4.84
CA TRP A 64 -4.10 -8.67 4.69
C TRP A 64 -3.85 -10.02 4.05
N ASP A 65 -4.69 -11.01 4.37
CA ASP A 65 -4.59 -12.37 3.85
C ASP A 65 -4.94 -12.42 2.38
N PHE A 66 -5.98 -11.70 1.95
CA PHE A 66 -6.30 -11.57 0.53
C PHE A 66 -5.14 -10.94 -0.24
N MET A 67 -4.57 -9.82 0.26
CA MET A 67 -3.45 -9.16 -0.41
C MET A 67 -2.25 -10.09 -0.58
N GLU A 68 -1.89 -10.85 0.45
CA GLU A 68 -0.81 -11.83 0.40
C GLU A 68 -1.12 -12.99 -0.57
N ASN A 69 -2.29 -13.61 -0.42
CA ASN A 69 -2.67 -14.76 -1.22
C ASN A 69 -2.79 -14.40 -2.70
N TYR A 70 -3.37 -13.24 -3.02
CA TYR A 70 -3.44 -12.72 -4.38
C TYR A 70 -2.06 -12.66 -5.03
N ILE A 71 -1.09 -12.03 -4.37
CA ILE A 71 0.28 -11.94 -4.90
C ILE A 71 0.88 -13.35 -5.07
N LYS A 72 0.69 -14.25 -4.12
CA LYS A 72 1.18 -15.65 -4.22
C LYS A 72 0.60 -16.43 -5.40
N THR A 73 -0.61 -16.10 -5.86
CA THR A 73 -1.21 -16.73 -7.05
C THR A 73 -0.60 -16.26 -8.37
N LEU A 74 0.12 -15.13 -8.38
CA LEU A 74 0.69 -14.58 -9.60
C LEU A 74 1.90 -15.39 -10.05
N LYS A 75 2.10 -15.42 -11.37
CA LYS A 75 3.30 -16.02 -11.97
C LYS A 75 4.53 -15.31 -11.41
N PHE A 76 5.54 -16.08 -11.01
CA PHE A 76 6.81 -15.61 -10.42
C PHE A 76 6.73 -15.07 -8.98
N ALA A 77 5.61 -15.27 -8.27
CA ALA A 77 5.53 -14.89 -6.86
C ALA A 77 6.62 -15.54 -5.99
N ASN A 78 7.14 -16.70 -6.40
CA ASN A 78 8.23 -17.42 -5.75
C ASN A 78 9.61 -16.72 -5.85
N ILE A 79 9.74 -15.66 -6.66
CA ILE A 79 10.99 -14.90 -6.83
C ILE A 79 11.05 -13.68 -5.89
N ILE A 80 9.91 -13.30 -5.31
CA ILE A 80 9.79 -12.33 -4.21
C ILE A 80 10.34 -13.00 -2.95
#